data_AF-A0A7J2LB14-F1
#
_entry.id   AF-A0A7J2LB14-F1
#
_cell.length_a   1.000
_cell.length_b   1.000
_cell.length_c   1.000
_cell.angle_alpha   90.00
_cell.angle_beta   90.00
_cell.angle_gamma   90.00
#
_symmetry.space_group_name_H-M   'P 1'
#
loop_
_entity.id
_entity.type
_entity.pdbx_description
1 polymer ?
#
loop_
_entity_poly.entity_id
_entity_poly.type
_entity_poly.pdbx_seq_one_letter_code
_entity_poly.pdbx_strand_id
1 'polypeptide(L)'
;MDRMLKEYFLDEDELQTFVQRLIGKYEVLGMKLEDGELKYSRINSVDELRLPSSHRPLVPPKKWFYPERETLFTYRISRGRVKIEDSLKKLLTMKRIFFGMRPCDVRSLHILDKILLGRFHDPYYGIR
;
A
#
# COMPACT_ATOMS: atom_id res chain seq x y z
N MET A 1 -15.78 -2.67 25.96
CA MET A 1 -16.55 -1.47 25.61
C MET A 1 -16.86 -1.58 24.13
N ASP A 2 -18.06 -2.02 23.82
CA ASP A 2 -18.51 -2.37 22.48
C ASP A 2 -18.61 -1.09 21.63
N ARG A 3 -17.69 -0.91 20.68
CA ARG A 3 -17.81 0.16 19.68
C ARG A 3 -18.74 -0.38 18.61
N MET A 4 -20.01 0.04 18.62
CA MET A 4 -20.86 -0.09 17.43
C MET A 4 -20.13 0.52 16.24
N LEU A 5 -19.71 -0.33 15.31
CA LEU A 5 -19.16 0.11 14.03
C LEU A 5 -20.31 0.73 13.25
N LYS A 6 -20.17 2.00 12.89
CA LYS A 6 -21.08 2.63 11.95
C LYS A 6 -20.79 2.05 10.57
N GLU A 7 -21.73 1.27 10.07
CA GLU A 7 -21.63 0.68 8.73
C GLU A 7 -21.99 1.72 7.68
N TYR A 8 -21.24 1.71 6.59
CA TYR A 8 -21.51 2.51 5.40
C TYR A 8 -21.60 1.54 4.24
N PHE A 9 -22.66 1.66 3.45
CA PHE A 9 -22.88 0.86 2.26
C PHE A 9 -22.55 1.72 1.03
N LEU A 10 -21.87 1.11 0.07
CA LEU A 10 -21.64 1.65 -1.27
C LEU A 10 -22.11 0.58 -2.24
N ASP A 11 -22.97 0.94 -3.18
CA ASP A 11 -23.27 0.04 -4.29
C ASP A 11 -22.07 -0.05 -5.25
N GLU A 12 -22.16 -0.91 -6.26
CA GLU A 12 -21.05 -1.17 -7.18
C GLU A 12 -20.67 0.07 -8.00
N ASP A 13 -21.65 0.87 -8.45
CA ASP A 13 -21.41 2.06 -9.28
C ASP A 13 -20.80 3.19 -8.44
N GLU A 14 -21.31 3.37 -7.22
CA GLU A 14 -20.77 4.31 -6.23
C GLU A 14 -19.37 3.92 -5.79
N LEU A 15 -19.11 2.61 -5.60
CA LEU A 15 -17.80 2.08 -5.27
C LEU A 15 -16.80 2.36 -6.39
N GLN A 16 -17.19 2.13 -7.63
CA GLN A 16 -16.32 2.40 -8.77
C GLN A 16 -15.97 3.89 -8.85
N THR A 17 -16.98 4.74 -8.73
CA THR A 17 -16.83 6.20 -8.70
C THR A 17 -15.93 6.65 -7.54
N PHE A 18 -16.10 6.05 -6.37
CA PHE A 18 -15.30 6.33 -5.19
C PHE A 18 -13.82 5.98 -5.40
N VAL A 19 -13.53 4.76 -5.85
CA VAL A 19 -12.16 4.30 -6.14
C VAL A 19 -11.52 5.18 -7.22
N GLN A 20 -12.24 5.52 -8.28
CA GLN A 20 -11.71 6.38 -9.35
C GLN A 20 -11.31 7.77 -8.82
N ARG A 21 -12.10 8.35 -7.91
CA ARG A 21 -11.76 9.62 -7.24
C ARG A 21 -10.51 9.49 -6.35
N LEU A 22 -10.29 8.33 -5.73
CA LEU A 22 -9.09 8.08 -4.92
C LEU A 22 -7.84 7.95 -5.78
N ILE A 23 -7.91 7.24 -6.91
CA ILE A 23 -6.78 7.07 -7.85
C ILE A 23 -6.24 8.43 -8.32
N GLY A 24 -7.12 9.41 -8.55
CA GLY A 24 -6.72 10.76 -8.97
C GLY A 24 -5.95 11.57 -7.91
N LYS A 25 -5.91 11.13 -6.64
CA LYS A 25 -5.34 11.89 -5.52
C LYS A 25 -4.32 11.11 -4.69
N TYR A 26 -4.39 9.79 -4.70
CA TYR A 26 -3.62 8.90 -3.85
C TYR A 26 -2.96 7.79 -4.68
N GLU A 27 -1.90 7.21 -4.17
CA GLU A 27 -1.44 5.92 -4.67
C GLU A 27 -2.39 4.83 -4.14
N VAL A 28 -3.27 4.34 -5.00
CA VAL A 28 -4.18 3.24 -4.65
C VAL A 28 -3.50 1.92 -5.00
N LEU A 29 -3.36 1.06 -3.99
CA LEU A 29 -2.93 -0.31 -4.12
C LEU A 29 -4.13 -1.22 -3.91
N GLY A 30 -4.26 -2.25 -4.73
CA GLY A 30 -5.36 -3.19 -4.65
C GLY A 30 -5.00 -4.51 -5.31
N MET A 31 -5.88 -5.49 -5.19
CA MET A 31 -5.72 -6.75 -5.90
C MET A 31 -6.04 -6.54 -7.38
N LYS A 32 -5.15 -6.97 -8.27
CA LYS A 32 -5.40 -7.03 -9.71
C LYS A 32 -4.77 -8.27 -10.32
N LEU A 33 -5.24 -8.65 -11.50
CA LEU A 33 -4.64 -9.73 -12.27
C LEU A 33 -3.43 -9.19 -13.02
N GLU A 34 -2.26 -9.77 -12.77
CA GLU A 34 -0.98 -9.37 -13.38
C GLU A 34 -0.20 -10.65 -13.71
N ASP A 35 0.10 -10.84 -15.00
CA ASP A 35 0.70 -12.07 -15.55
C ASP A 35 -0.09 -13.34 -15.22
N GLY A 36 -1.43 -13.26 -15.24
CA GLY A 36 -2.31 -14.39 -14.93
C GLY A 36 -2.44 -14.71 -13.44
N GLU A 37 -1.76 -13.96 -12.56
CA GLU A 37 -1.78 -14.16 -11.13
C GLU A 37 -2.41 -12.97 -10.39
N LEU A 38 -3.15 -13.26 -9.33
CA LEU A 38 -3.75 -12.23 -8.50
C LEU A 38 -2.67 -11.67 -7.56
N LYS A 39 -2.38 -10.36 -7.64
CA LYS A 39 -1.32 -9.70 -6.89
C LYS A 39 -1.81 -8.35 -6.35
N TYR A 40 -1.27 -7.93 -5.20
CA TYR A 40 -1.39 -6.53 -4.78
C TYR A 40 -0.43 -5.66 -5.59
N SER A 41 -1.01 -4.75 -6.39
CA SER A 41 -0.28 -3.83 -7.25
C SER A 41 -0.98 -2.47 -7.29
N ARG A 42 -0.34 -1.49 -7.92
CA ARG A 42 -0.91 -0.15 -8.12
C ARG A 42 -2.09 -0.24 -9.09
N ILE A 43 -3.20 0.40 -8.71
CA ILE A 43 -4.43 0.49 -9.49
C ILE A 43 -4.43 1.83 -10.23
N ASN A 44 -4.43 1.80 -11.56
CA ASN A 44 -4.45 3.01 -12.39
C ASN A 44 -5.83 3.29 -13.00
N SER A 45 -6.64 2.24 -13.22
CA SER A 45 -8.08 2.34 -13.52
C SER A 45 -8.85 1.47 -12.54
N VAL A 46 -10.07 1.89 -12.20
CA VAL A 46 -10.95 1.10 -11.33
C VAL A 46 -11.26 -0.29 -11.89
N ASP A 47 -11.26 -0.47 -13.21
CA ASP A 47 -11.49 -1.77 -13.87
C ASP A 47 -10.40 -2.81 -13.58
N GLU A 48 -9.21 -2.36 -13.16
CA GLU A 48 -8.12 -3.25 -12.74
C GLU A 48 -8.40 -3.87 -11.36
N LEU A 49 -9.20 -3.19 -10.53
CA LEU A 49 -9.43 -3.58 -9.15
C LEU A 49 -10.31 -4.84 -9.08
N ARG A 50 -9.79 -5.85 -8.39
CA ARG A 50 -10.53 -7.06 -8.05
C ARG A 50 -10.84 -7.05 -6.57
N LEU A 51 -12.12 -7.05 -6.24
CA LEU A 51 -12.54 -7.18 -4.85
C LEU A 51 -12.14 -8.55 -4.29
N PRO A 52 -11.89 -8.65 -2.98
CA PRO A 52 -11.51 -9.91 -2.36
C PRO A 52 -12.57 -10.99 -2.61
N SER A 53 -12.18 -12.03 -3.34
CA SER A 53 -12.98 -13.23 -3.54
C SER A 53 -12.36 -14.41 -2.77
N SER A 54 -12.86 -15.62 -3.01
CA SER A 54 -12.27 -16.85 -2.44
C SER A 54 -10.77 -17.00 -2.75
N HIS A 55 -10.29 -16.48 -3.89
CA HIS A 55 -8.90 -16.62 -4.34
C HIS A 55 -7.95 -15.63 -3.68
N ARG A 56 -6.93 -16.16 -2.99
CA ARG A 56 -5.88 -15.36 -2.33
C ARG A 56 -4.86 -14.86 -3.37
N PRO A 57 -4.39 -13.61 -3.25
CA PRO A 57 -3.27 -13.17 -4.05
C PRO A 57 -2.02 -13.99 -3.71
N LEU A 58 -1.21 -14.30 -4.71
CA LEU A 58 0.01 -15.09 -4.53
C LEU A 58 0.98 -14.35 -3.61
N VAL A 59 1.11 -13.04 -3.80
CA VAL A 59 1.95 -12.19 -2.97
C VAL A 59 1.09 -11.30 -2.07
N PRO A 60 1.22 -11.44 -0.73
CA PRO A 60 0.43 -10.68 0.22
C PRO A 60 0.83 -9.19 0.24
N PRO A 61 -0.06 -8.30 0.74
CA PRO A 61 0.18 -6.86 0.72
C PRO A 61 1.34 -6.43 1.65
N LYS A 62 1.76 -7.30 2.59
CA LYS A 62 2.88 -7.05 3.50
C LYS A 62 4.17 -6.59 2.79
N LYS A 63 4.40 -7.03 1.55
CA LYS A 63 5.57 -6.66 0.73
C LYS A 63 5.69 -5.15 0.52
N TRP A 64 4.57 -4.43 0.59
CA TRP A 64 4.51 -2.99 0.37
C TRP A 64 4.85 -2.18 1.62
N PHE A 65 4.84 -2.80 2.80
CA PHE A 65 5.25 -2.22 4.08
C PHE A 65 6.70 -2.60 4.39
N TYR A 66 7.05 -3.87 4.16
CA TYR A 66 8.38 -4.43 4.38
C TYR A 66 8.89 -5.11 3.09
N PRO A 67 9.49 -4.34 2.17
CA PRO A 67 9.99 -4.86 0.90
C PRO A 67 11.26 -5.68 1.09
N GLU A 68 11.53 -6.60 0.17
CA GLU A 68 12.76 -7.42 0.18
C GLU A 68 14.04 -6.59 0.05
N ARG A 69 13.94 -5.41 -0.58
CA ARG A 69 15.03 -4.45 -0.74
C ARG A 69 14.52 -3.05 -0.43
N GLU A 70 15.26 -2.34 0.41
CA GLU A 70 14.99 -0.94 0.74
C GLU A 70 16.02 -0.04 0.07
N THR A 71 15.56 0.97 -0.68
CA THR A 71 16.48 1.95 -1.28
C THR A 71 16.69 3.06 -0.26
N LEU A 72 17.88 3.17 0.32
CA LEU A 72 18.13 4.21 1.33
C LEU A 72 18.29 5.60 0.69
N PHE A 73 19.08 5.68 -0.37
CA PHE A 73 19.37 6.91 -1.10
C PHE A 73 19.47 6.65 -2.59
N THR A 74 19.14 7.66 -3.39
CA THR A 74 19.51 7.71 -4.81
C THR A 74 20.46 8.87 -5.03
N TYR A 75 21.21 8.85 -6.14
CA TYR A 75 22.06 9.97 -6.50
C TYR A 75 21.98 10.24 -7.99
N ARG A 76 22.23 11.49 -8.37
CA ARG A 76 22.37 11.89 -9.78
C ARG A 76 23.53 12.85 -9.94
N ILE A 77 24.28 12.67 -11.01
CA ILE A 77 25.40 13.53 -11.38
C ILE A 77 24.91 14.48 -12.48
N SER A 78 25.05 15.78 -12.25
CA SER A 78 24.73 16.80 -13.26
C SER A 78 25.72 17.96 -13.18
N ARG A 79 26.30 18.34 -14.31
CA ARG A 79 27.29 19.43 -14.43
C ARG A 79 28.42 19.32 -13.39
N GLY A 80 28.95 18.10 -13.20
CA GLY A 80 30.04 17.84 -12.25
C GLY A 80 29.65 17.89 -10.76
N ARG A 81 28.36 18.03 -10.43
CA ARG A 81 27.86 18.01 -9.05
C ARG A 81 27.08 16.73 -8.77
N VAL A 82 27.28 16.17 -7.58
CA VAL A 82 26.49 15.04 -7.07
C VAL A 82 25.32 15.58 -6.27
N LYS A 83 24.09 15.21 -6.65
CA LYS A 83 22.89 15.42 -5.85
C LYS A 83 22.46 14.09 -5.26
N ILE A 84 22.42 14.00 -3.93
CA ILE A 84 21.92 12.83 -3.21
C ILE A 84 20.48 13.13 -2.79
N GLU A 85 19.58 12.16 -3.01
CA GLU A 85 18.18 12.24 -2.62
C GLU A 85 17.87 11.12 -1.63
N ASP A 86 17.37 11.50 -0.46
CA ASP A 86 16.93 10.59 0.59
C ASP A 86 15.56 10.00 0.24
N SER A 87 15.49 8.67 0.15
CA SER A 87 14.26 7.97 -0.18
C SER A 87 13.17 8.12 0.89
N LEU A 88 13.52 8.35 2.17
CA LEU A 88 12.53 8.58 3.21
C LEU A 88 11.70 9.84 2.93
N LYS A 89 12.32 10.89 2.41
CA LYS A 89 11.60 12.13 2.04
C LYS A 89 10.56 11.89 0.96
N LYS A 90 10.85 10.98 0.03
CA LYS A 90 9.89 10.58 -1.00
C LYS A 90 8.72 9.81 -0.38
N LEU A 91 8.99 8.86 0.51
CA LEU A 91 7.95 8.09 1.20
C LEU A 91 7.06 8.97 2.08
N LEU A 92 7.63 9.92 2.82
CA LEU A 92 6.92 10.92 3.63
C LEU A 92 5.82 11.70 2.88
N THR A 93 6.01 11.92 1.58
CA THR A 93 5.06 12.71 0.76
C THR A 93 4.04 11.83 0.04
N MET A 94 4.22 10.51 0.07
CA MET A 94 3.35 9.55 -0.60
C MET A 94 2.12 9.27 0.26
N LYS A 95 0.93 9.62 -0.25
CA LYS A 95 -0.33 9.23 0.38
C LYS A 95 -0.86 7.98 -0.30
N ARG A 96 -0.83 6.86 0.40
CA ARG A 96 -1.18 5.54 -0.12
C ARG A 96 -2.46 5.02 0.51
N ILE A 97 -3.27 4.33 -0.28
CA ILE A 97 -4.48 3.63 0.18
C ILE A 97 -4.37 2.18 -0.27
N PHE A 98 -4.58 1.24 0.65
CA PHE A 98 -4.74 -0.17 0.32
C PHE A 98 -6.22 -0.53 0.27
N PHE A 99 -6.65 -1.07 -0.86
CA PHE A 99 -8.02 -1.51 -1.09
C PHE A 99 -8.10 -3.03 -1.07
N GLY A 100 -9.11 -3.57 -0.36
CA GLY A 100 -9.37 -5.01 -0.34
C GLY A 100 -8.44 -5.84 0.55
N MET A 101 -7.70 -5.23 1.49
CA MET A 101 -6.89 -6.01 2.45
C MET A 101 -7.74 -7.00 3.24
N ARG A 102 -7.30 -8.24 3.31
CA ARG A 102 -8.00 -9.27 4.08
C ARG A 102 -7.74 -9.05 5.58
N PRO A 103 -8.66 -9.44 6.47
CA PRO A 103 -8.44 -9.34 7.92
C PRO A 103 -7.16 -10.02 8.40
N CYS A 104 -6.77 -11.15 7.79
CA CYS A 104 -5.51 -11.84 8.10
C CYS A 104 -4.26 -11.02 7.69
N ASP A 105 -4.33 -10.28 6.59
CA ASP A 105 -3.24 -9.40 6.15
C ASP A 105 -3.06 -8.25 7.14
N VAL A 106 -4.15 -7.60 7.54
CA VAL A 106 -4.14 -6.54 8.56
C VAL A 106 -3.60 -7.06 9.88
N ARG A 107 -4.02 -8.26 10.30
CA ARG A 107 -3.51 -8.88 11.53
C ARG A 107 -2.01 -9.17 11.45
N SER A 108 -1.49 -9.53 10.28
CA SER A 108 -0.05 -9.73 10.09
C SER A 108 0.75 -8.44 10.30
N LEU A 109 0.20 -7.29 9.89
CA LEU A 109 0.82 -5.97 10.13
C LEU A 109 0.87 -5.66 11.63
N HIS A 110 -0.20 -5.91 12.38
CA HIS A 110 -0.18 -5.74 13.84
C HIS A 110 0.86 -6.59 14.57
N ILE A 111 1.27 -7.72 14.00
CA ILE A 111 2.36 -8.52 14.55
C ILE A 111 3.71 -7.87 14.22
N LEU A 112 3.90 -7.39 12.99
CA LEU A 112 5.11 -6.69 12.56
C LEU A 112 5.31 -5.38 13.32
N ASP A 113 4.24 -4.63 13.58
CA ASP A 113 4.25 -3.38 14.36
C ASP A 113 4.97 -3.56 15.70
N LYS A 114 4.75 -4.69 16.39
CA LYS A 114 5.37 -4.97 17.70
C LYS A 114 6.89 -5.05 17.64
N ILE A 115 7.44 -5.38 16.47
CA ILE A 115 8.87 -5.57 16.25
C ILE A 115 9.45 -4.31 15.62
N LEU A 116 8.90 -3.90 14.47
CA LEU A 116 9.45 -2.84 13.62
C LEU A 116 9.12 -1.42 14.12
N LEU A 117 8.10 -1.26 14.97
CA LEU A 117 7.78 -0.01 15.66
C LEU A 117 8.11 -0.07 17.16
N GLY A 118 8.78 -1.13 17.60
CA GLY A 118 9.15 -1.36 19.00
C GLY A 118 10.41 -0.59 19.41
N ARG A 119 11.27 -1.24 20.20
CA ARG A 119 12.51 -0.63 20.73
C ARG A 119 13.45 -0.14 19.63
N PHE A 120 13.55 -0.88 18.53
CA PHE A 120 14.35 -0.51 17.36
C PHE A 120 13.39 -0.15 16.23
N HIS A 121 13.03 1.12 16.17
CA HIS A 121 12.07 1.63 15.21
C HIS A 121 12.69 1.70 13.80
N ASP A 122 12.09 1.00 12.84
CA ASP A 122 12.45 1.09 11.43
C ASP A 122 11.75 2.30 10.78
N PRO A 123 12.49 3.33 10.34
CA PRO A 123 11.89 4.56 9.82
C PRO A 123 11.20 4.38 8.45
N TYR A 124 11.55 3.35 7.67
CA TYR A 124 10.92 3.07 6.39
C TYR A 124 9.61 2.30 6.57
N TYR A 125 9.56 1.39 7.54
CA TYR A 125 8.32 0.72 7.92
C TYR A 125 7.32 1.69 8.55
N GLY A 126 7.77 2.51 9.51
CA GLY A 126 6.89 3.43 10.26
C GLY A 126 6.27 4.57 9.45
N ILE A 127 6.76 4.83 8.25
CA ILE A 127 6.24 5.88 7.37
C ILE A 127 5.28 5.38 6.28
N ARG A 128 5.13 4.07 6.12
CA ARG A 128 4.26 3.45 5.10
C ARG A 128 2.87 3.15 5.62
#